data_AF-A0A7M1B1Z6-F1
#
_entry.id   AF-A0A7M1B1Z6-F1
#
_cell.length_a   1.000
_cell.length_b   1.000
_cell.length_c   1.000
_cell.angle_alpha   90.00
_cell.angle_beta   90.00
_cell.angle_gamma   90.00
#
_symmetry.space_group_name_H-M   'P 1'
#
loop_
_entity.id
_entity.type
_entity.pdbx_description
1 polymer ?
#
loop_
_entity_poly.entity_id
_entity_poly.type
_entity_poly.pdbx_seq_one_letter_code
_entity_poly.pdbx_strand_id
1 'polypeptide(L)'
;MFHNDLLIAFIVMGILFLRQIAILKRPDKINYAPLVLVIGVIATLVHFILHTQHADILLLVKESLFPLLFALILYVIMNIFHQTQQSQFMKMQEEYRRKFQEEMRTLYKKFESIEAVFSEMKLAEIESIIHADRDMQRIEEQDIVLETSNKLSALIKDFEKEILLLKSHAGSIDTTLSESEAKLLNVKNQSEMIIKQIVLSVKNMQELEKTTENFPKIFSQLNSVIQEIEAIKSDYITSCKELENLLKRLKKKLL
;
A
#
# COMPACT_ATOMS: atom_id res chain seq x y z
N MET A 1 20.55 -26.91 6.16
CA MET A 1 20.71 -25.43 6.29
C MET A 1 20.55 -24.88 4.90
N PHE A 2 19.71 -23.86 4.69
CA PHE A 2 19.54 -23.30 3.34
C PHE A 2 20.88 -22.82 2.78
N HIS A 3 21.17 -23.20 1.55
CA HIS A 3 22.38 -22.76 0.85
C HIS A 3 22.29 -21.27 0.50
N ASN A 4 23.43 -20.61 0.32
CA ASN A 4 23.49 -19.16 0.13
C ASN A 4 22.72 -18.67 -1.12
N ASP A 5 22.61 -19.52 -2.15
CA ASP A 5 21.85 -19.26 -3.37
C ASP A 5 20.34 -19.12 -3.11
N LEU A 6 19.76 -19.99 -2.28
CA LEU A 6 18.39 -19.91 -1.80
C LEU A 6 18.14 -18.61 -1.03
N LEU A 7 19.06 -18.25 -0.15
CA LEU A 7 18.95 -17.05 0.69
C LEU A 7 18.94 -15.78 -0.15
N ILE A 8 19.82 -15.70 -1.16
CA ILE A 8 19.84 -14.61 -2.14
C ILE A 8 18.51 -14.54 -2.90
N ALA A 9 17.98 -15.67 -3.35
CA ALA A 9 16.71 -15.71 -4.05
C ALA A 9 15.56 -15.19 -3.17
N PHE A 10 15.52 -15.56 -1.88
CA PHE A 10 14.51 -15.05 -0.94
C PHE A 10 14.64 -13.54 -0.70
N ILE A 11 15.86 -13.02 -0.58
CA ILE A 11 16.08 -11.57 -0.44
C ILE A 11 15.57 -10.83 -1.68
N VAL A 12 15.91 -11.31 -2.89
CA VAL A 12 15.47 -10.69 -4.14
C VAL A 12 13.94 -10.74 -4.26
N MET A 13 13.32 -11.89 -4.00
CA MET A 13 11.86 -12.03 -4.00
C MET A 13 11.19 -11.12 -2.95
N GLY A 14 11.78 -11.01 -1.75
CA GLY A 14 11.30 -10.14 -0.68
C GLY A 14 11.38 -8.65 -1.04
N ILE A 15 12.47 -8.22 -1.68
CA ILE A 15 12.62 -6.83 -2.18
C ILE A 15 11.57 -6.52 -3.24
N LEU A 16 11.34 -7.43 -4.19
CA LEU A 16 10.30 -7.27 -5.20
C LEU A 16 8.90 -7.22 -4.58
N PHE A 17 8.66 -8.02 -3.54
CA PHE A 17 7.43 -7.99 -2.78
C PHE A 17 7.19 -6.67 -2.05
N LEU A 18 8.19 -6.17 -1.33
CA LEU A 18 8.13 -4.87 -0.68
C LEU A 18 7.93 -3.74 -1.70
N ARG A 19 8.59 -3.83 -2.85
CA ARG A 19 8.44 -2.85 -3.94
C ARG A 19 7.03 -2.84 -4.51
N GLN A 20 6.40 -3.99 -4.71
CA GLN A 20 5.00 -4.08 -5.14
C GLN A 20 4.06 -3.42 -4.12
N ILE A 21 4.26 -3.67 -2.82
CA ILE A 21 3.48 -3.04 -1.75
C ILE A 21 3.66 -1.51 -1.76
N ALA A 22 4.89 -1.03 -1.90
CA ALA A 22 5.18 0.41 -1.93
C ALA A 22 4.58 1.11 -3.18
N ILE A 23 4.59 0.41 -4.32
CA ILE A 23 4.08 0.91 -5.59
C ILE A 23 2.55 0.88 -5.64
N LEU A 24 1.90 0.08 -4.80
CA LEU A 24 0.44 -0.05 -4.78
C LEU A 24 -0.32 1.26 -4.58
N LYS A 25 0.33 2.33 -4.10
CA LYS A 25 -0.29 3.67 -4.04
C LYS A 25 -0.43 4.36 -5.41
N ARG A 26 0.05 3.77 -6.50
CA ARG A 26 0.03 4.37 -7.85
C ARG A 26 -0.64 3.42 -8.84
N PRO A 27 -1.78 3.79 -9.45
CA PRO A 27 -2.58 2.90 -10.31
C PRO A 27 -1.88 2.51 -11.63
N ASP A 28 -0.81 3.20 -12.01
CA ASP A 28 -0.25 3.15 -13.37
C ASP A 28 1.13 2.46 -13.46
N LYS A 29 1.39 1.46 -12.62
CA LYS A 29 2.68 0.77 -12.58
C LYS A 29 2.60 -0.73 -12.80
N ILE A 30 3.69 -1.24 -13.39
CA ILE A 30 3.94 -2.63 -13.78
C ILE A 30 3.62 -3.59 -12.63
N ASN A 31 2.88 -4.66 -12.93
CA ASN A 31 2.62 -5.76 -12.00
C ASN A 31 3.88 -6.63 -11.85
N TYR A 32 4.47 -6.66 -10.66
CA TYR A 32 5.67 -7.46 -10.37
C TYR A 32 5.36 -8.91 -9.97
N ALA A 33 4.08 -9.31 -9.84
CA ALA A 33 3.72 -10.67 -9.44
C ALA A 33 4.26 -11.76 -10.39
N PRO A 34 4.15 -11.62 -11.73
CA PRO A 34 4.74 -12.60 -12.65
C PRO A 34 6.26 -12.70 -12.50
N LEU A 35 6.93 -11.59 -12.17
CA LEU A 35 8.38 -11.55 -12.01
C LEU A 35 8.84 -12.36 -10.79
N VAL A 36 8.11 -12.28 -9.67
CA VAL A 36 8.38 -13.09 -8.47
C VAL A 36 8.27 -14.58 -8.77
N LEU A 37 7.26 -14.98 -9.54
CA LEU A 37 7.07 -16.37 -9.98
C LEU A 37 8.26 -16.85 -10.84
N VAL A 38 8.67 -16.05 -11.82
CA VAL A 38 9.80 -16.36 -12.71
C VAL A 38 11.09 -16.54 -11.92
N ILE A 39 11.36 -15.66 -10.94
CA ILE A 39 12.55 -15.78 -10.08
C ILE A 39 12.50 -17.03 -9.22
N GLY A 40 11.33 -17.40 -8.68
CA GLY A 40 11.15 -18.65 -7.94
C GLY A 40 11.46 -19.89 -8.77
N VAL A 41 11.02 -19.93 -10.03
CA VAL A 41 11.34 -21.01 -10.98
C VAL A 41 12.83 -21.06 -11.28
N ILE A 42 13.46 -19.92 -11.57
CA ILE A 42 14.90 -19.83 -11.86
C ILE A 42 15.71 -20.29 -10.64
N ALA A 43 15.37 -19.82 -9.44
CA ALA A 43 16.04 -20.19 -8.20
C ALA A 43 15.94 -21.69 -7.92
N THR A 44 14.76 -22.28 -8.16
CA THR A 44 14.53 -23.73 -8.06
C THR A 44 15.45 -24.52 -8.99
N LEU A 45 15.54 -24.11 -10.26
CA LEU A 45 16.39 -24.76 -11.26
C LEU A 45 17.88 -24.61 -10.95
N VAL A 46 18.30 -23.40 -10.59
CA VAL A 46 19.70 -23.10 -10.25
C VAL A 46 20.13 -23.90 -9.02
N HIS A 47 19.33 -23.91 -7.97
CA HIS A 47 19.64 -24.66 -6.75
C HIS A 47 19.75 -26.16 -7.03
N PHE A 48 18.80 -26.70 -7.80
CA PHE A 48 18.79 -28.10 -8.20
C PHE A 48 20.06 -28.48 -8.96
N ILE A 49 20.45 -27.70 -9.98
CA ILE A 49 21.62 -27.96 -10.83
C ILE A 49 22.92 -27.93 -10.02
N LEU A 50 23.09 -26.93 -9.15
CA LEU A 50 24.33 -26.71 -8.40
C LEU A 50 24.62 -27.80 -7.37
N HIS A 51 23.59 -28.45 -6.82
CA HIS A 51 23.73 -29.40 -5.71
C HIS A 51 23.45 -30.86 -6.11
N THR A 52 23.36 -31.17 -7.41
CA THR A 52 23.13 -32.52 -7.94
C THR A 52 24.18 -33.57 -7.53
N GLN A 53 25.40 -33.15 -7.17
CA GLN A 53 26.55 -34.08 -7.01
C GLN A 53 26.76 -34.62 -5.59
N HIS A 54 26.10 -34.08 -4.57
CA HIS A 54 26.51 -34.32 -3.17
C HIS A 54 25.38 -34.62 -2.17
N ALA A 55 24.13 -34.69 -2.62
CA ALA A 55 22.97 -34.85 -1.75
C ALA A 55 22.06 -36.02 -2.17
N ASP A 56 21.36 -36.60 -1.19
CA ASP A 56 20.23 -37.49 -1.45
C ASP A 56 19.24 -36.78 -2.38
N ILE A 57 18.97 -37.36 -3.54
CA ILE A 57 18.13 -36.77 -4.60
C ILE A 57 16.77 -36.32 -4.04
N LEU A 58 16.20 -37.09 -3.09
CA LEU A 58 14.93 -36.75 -2.45
C LEU A 58 15.02 -35.48 -1.59
N LEU A 59 16.11 -35.29 -0.84
CA LEU A 59 16.33 -34.10 -0.03
C LEU A 59 16.54 -32.88 -0.92
N LEU A 60 17.36 -33.04 -1.97
CA LEU A 60 17.64 -31.99 -2.94
C LEU A 60 16.37 -31.49 -3.63
N VAL A 61 15.49 -32.40 -4.08
CA VAL A 61 14.21 -32.03 -4.71
C VAL A 61 13.32 -31.25 -3.74
N LYS A 62 13.25 -31.68 -2.46
CA LYS A 62 12.46 -30.98 -1.45
C LYS A 62 12.98 -29.56 -1.19
N GLU A 63 14.29 -29.40 -1.06
CA GLU A 63 14.90 -28.08 -0.83
C GLU A 63 14.78 -27.17 -2.06
N SER A 64 14.95 -27.72 -3.26
CA SER A 64 14.83 -26.99 -4.53
C SER A 64 13.41 -26.50 -4.80
N LEU A 65 12.36 -27.18 -4.32
CA LEU A 65 10.97 -26.76 -4.50
C LEU A 65 10.56 -25.59 -3.59
N PHE A 66 11.34 -25.29 -2.54
CA PHE A 66 10.99 -24.28 -1.56
C PHE A 66 10.89 -22.85 -2.14
N PRO A 67 11.82 -22.37 -3.00
CA PRO A 67 11.70 -21.11 -3.72
C PRO A 67 10.44 -21.01 -4.57
N LEU A 68 10.08 -22.07 -5.30
CA LEU A 68 8.89 -22.08 -6.12
C LEU A 68 7.63 -21.95 -5.26
N LEU A 69 7.55 -22.70 -4.17
CA LEU A 69 6.40 -22.69 -3.26
C LEU A 69 6.25 -21.31 -2.60
N PHE A 70 7.36 -20.72 -2.16
CA PHE A 70 7.39 -19.38 -1.62
C PHE A 70 6.96 -18.31 -2.65
N ALA A 71 7.48 -18.39 -3.87
CA ALA A 71 7.10 -17.50 -4.96
C ALA A 71 5.61 -17.61 -5.32
N LEU A 72 5.05 -18.82 -5.27
CA LEU A 72 3.64 -19.08 -5.56
C LEU A 72 2.71 -18.49 -4.47
N ILE A 73 3.10 -18.58 -3.20
CA ILE A 73 2.40 -17.91 -2.09
C ILE A 73 2.41 -16.39 -2.30
N LEU A 74 3.59 -15.81 -2.56
CA LEU A 74 3.71 -14.37 -2.79
C LEU A 74 2.92 -13.91 -4.02
N TYR A 75 2.94 -14.70 -5.09
CA TYR A 75 2.16 -14.44 -6.30
C TYR A 75 0.66 -14.37 -6.00
N VAL A 76 0.11 -15.33 -5.26
CA VAL A 76 -1.32 -15.34 -4.89
C VAL A 76 -1.67 -14.11 -4.05
N ILE A 77 -0.86 -13.79 -3.03
CA ILE A 77 -1.08 -12.62 -2.18
C ILE A 77 -1.06 -11.34 -3.02
N MET A 78 -0.04 -11.16 -3.87
CA MET A 78 0.06 -10.01 -4.76
C MET A 78 -1.12 -9.89 -5.71
N ASN A 79 -1.57 -11.00 -6.28
CA ASN A 79 -2.66 -11.01 -7.24
C ASN A 79 -4.00 -10.62 -6.58
N ILE A 80 -4.28 -11.16 -5.39
CA ILE A 80 -5.46 -10.78 -4.59
C ILE A 80 -5.42 -9.28 -4.25
N PHE A 81 -4.25 -8.79 -3.87
CA PHE A 81 -4.08 -7.39 -3.47
C PHE A 81 -4.28 -6.44 -4.67
N HIS A 82 -3.74 -6.80 -5.83
CA HIS A 82 -3.94 -6.07 -7.08
C HIS A 82 -5.41 -6.04 -7.51
N GLN A 83 -6.09 -7.19 -7.52
CA GLN A 83 -7.52 -7.28 -7.85
C GLN A 83 -8.40 -6.48 -6.90
N THR A 84 -8.12 -6.56 -5.59
CA THR A 84 -8.86 -5.80 -4.58
C THR A 84 -8.73 -4.30 -4.82
N GLN A 85 -7.53 -3.82 -5.15
CA GLN A 85 -7.33 -2.41 -5.41
C GLN A 85 -8.02 -1.93 -6.68
N GLN A 86 -7.92 -2.69 -7.76
CA GLN A 86 -8.56 -2.34 -9.03
C GLN A 86 -10.09 -2.27 -8.86
N SER A 87 -10.66 -3.19 -8.08
CA SER A 87 -12.08 -3.18 -7.73
C SER A 87 -12.47 -1.92 -6.93
N GLN A 88 -11.69 -1.53 -5.93
CA GLN A 88 -11.94 -0.32 -5.15
C GLN A 88 -11.83 0.96 -6.00
N PHE A 89 -10.85 1.02 -6.90
CA PHE A 89 -10.68 2.15 -7.82
C PHE A 89 -11.86 2.26 -8.80
N MET A 90 -12.29 1.14 -9.39
CA MET A 90 -13.44 1.11 -10.29
C MET A 90 -14.73 1.56 -9.59
N LYS A 91 -14.97 1.09 -8.35
CA LYS A 91 -16.13 1.52 -7.54
C LYS A 91 -16.11 3.02 -7.26
N MET A 92 -14.94 3.56 -6.88
CA MET A 92 -14.76 4.98 -6.62
C MET A 92 -15.02 5.81 -7.88
N GLN A 93 -14.44 5.41 -9.02
CA GLN A 93 -14.63 6.09 -10.30
C GLN A 93 -16.10 6.03 -10.77
N GLU A 94 -16.77 4.90 -10.54
CA GLU A 94 -18.17 4.73 -10.87
C GLU A 94 -19.07 5.61 -10.00
N GLU A 95 -18.78 5.75 -8.70
CA GLU A 95 -19.50 6.65 -7.81
C GLU A 95 -19.31 8.12 -8.23
N TYR A 96 -18.08 8.54 -8.56
CA TYR A 96 -17.81 9.87 -9.10
C TYR A 96 -18.56 10.12 -10.41
N ARG A 97 -18.50 9.17 -11.35
CA ARG A 97 -19.20 9.26 -12.64
C ARG A 97 -20.72 9.36 -12.44
N ARG A 98 -21.28 8.61 -11.49
CA ARG A 98 -22.72 8.64 -11.19
C ARG A 98 -23.13 10.00 -10.64
N LYS A 99 -22.41 10.53 -9.64
CA LYS A 99 -22.68 11.85 -9.06
C LYS A 99 -22.57 12.94 -10.14
N PHE A 100 -21.52 12.90 -10.96
CA PHE A 100 -21.36 13.83 -12.08
C PHE A 100 -22.51 13.75 -13.10
N GLN A 101 -22.96 12.54 -13.46
CA GLN A 101 -24.10 12.37 -14.37
C GLN A 101 -25.43 12.89 -13.77
N GLU A 102 -25.65 12.70 -12.46
CA GLU A 102 -26.83 13.22 -11.76
C GLU A 102 -26.84 14.75 -11.76
N GLU A 103 -25.70 15.37 -11.49
CA GLU A 103 -25.54 16.84 -11.54
C GLU A 103 -25.75 17.37 -12.97
N MET A 104 -25.14 16.75 -13.98
CA MET A 104 -25.31 17.15 -15.38
C MET A 104 -26.75 17.02 -15.86
N ARG A 105 -27.48 15.97 -15.46
CA ARG A 105 -28.91 15.84 -15.78
C ARG A 105 -29.74 16.93 -15.12
N THR A 106 -29.42 17.28 -13.88
CA THR A 106 -30.11 18.34 -13.15
C THR A 106 -29.90 19.69 -13.83
N LEU A 107 -28.66 19.97 -14.26
CA LEU A 107 -28.33 21.16 -15.03
C LEU A 107 -29.07 21.20 -16.38
N TYR A 108 -29.12 20.08 -17.10
CA TYR A 108 -29.81 19.99 -18.39
C TYR A 108 -31.31 20.28 -18.26
N LYS A 109 -31.98 19.71 -17.26
CA LYS A 109 -33.40 19.98 -16.99
C LYS A 109 -33.67 21.45 -16.68
N LYS A 110 -32.75 22.11 -15.95
CA LYS A 110 -32.85 23.55 -15.70
C LYS A 110 -32.71 24.34 -17.01
N PHE A 111 -31.77 23.96 -17.88
CA PHE A 111 -31.61 24.61 -19.20
C PHE A 111 -32.87 24.46 -20.06
N GLU A 112 -33.46 23.28 -20.09
CA GLU A 112 -34.72 23.00 -20.80
C GLU A 112 -35.88 23.86 -20.27
N SER A 113 -35.97 24.06 -18.95
CA SER A 113 -36.98 24.96 -18.37
C SER A 113 -36.79 26.43 -18.76
N ILE A 114 -35.55 26.88 -18.90
CA ILE A 114 -35.23 28.24 -19.37
C ILE A 114 -35.63 28.40 -20.84
N GLU A 115 -35.35 27.40 -21.67
CA GLU A 115 -35.70 27.41 -23.09
C GLU A 115 -37.22 27.37 -23.32
N ALA A 116 -37.96 26.62 -22.50
CA ALA A 116 -39.42 26.61 -22.51
C ALA A 116 -40.00 27.99 -22.17
N VAL A 117 -39.51 28.63 -21.10
CA VAL A 117 -39.95 29.99 -20.72
C VAL A 117 -39.63 31.01 -21.81
N PHE A 118 -38.46 30.90 -22.45
CA PHE A 118 -38.09 31.77 -23.55
C PHE A 118 -38.98 31.58 -24.79
N SER A 119 -39.41 30.33 -25.04
CA SER A 119 -40.32 30.00 -26.13
C SER A 119 -41.74 30.48 -25.84
N GLU A 120 -42.22 30.35 -24.60
CA GLU A 120 -43.50 30.92 -24.14
C GLU A 120 -43.50 32.45 -24.23
N MET A 121 -42.38 33.10 -23.89
CA MET A 121 -42.23 34.55 -24.02
C MET A 121 -42.31 35.01 -25.47
N LYS A 122 -41.66 34.30 -26.40
CA LYS A 122 -41.77 34.57 -27.84
C LYS A 122 -43.18 34.34 -28.38
N LEU A 123 -43.86 33.29 -27.91
CA LEU A 123 -45.26 33.02 -28.28
C LEU A 123 -46.20 34.11 -27.77
N ALA A 124 -46.03 34.54 -26.51
CA ALA A 124 -46.80 35.64 -25.93
C ALA A 124 -46.53 36.97 -26.64
N GLU A 125 -45.30 37.22 -27.08
CA GLU A 125 -44.94 38.40 -27.88
C GLU A 125 -45.60 38.36 -29.27
N ILE A 126 -45.63 37.19 -29.93
CA ILE A 126 -46.33 37.00 -31.22
C ILE A 126 -47.86 37.13 -31.05
N GLU A 127 -48.42 36.56 -29.98
CA GLU A 127 -49.85 36.63 -29.68
C GLU A 127 -50.28 38.06 -29.29
N SER A 128 -49.42 38.79 -28.58
CA SER A 128 -49.54 40.22 -28.33
C SER A 128 -49.50 41.04 -29.62
N ILE A 129 -48.61 40.74 -30.57
CA ILE A 129 -48.56 41.40 -31.89
C ILE A 129 -49.82 41.10 -32.71
N ILE A 130 -50.37 39.88 -32.64
CA ILE A 130 -51.62 39.49 -33.33
C ILE A 130 -52.85 40.18 -32.70
N HIS A 131 -52.85 40.39 -31.37
CA HIS A 131 -53.92 41.12 -30.67
C HIS A 131 -53.79 42.66 -30.81
N ALA A 132 -52.57 43.18 -30.95
CA ALA A 132 -52.29 44.61 -31.13
C ALA A 132 -52.73 45.18 -32.51
N ASP A 133 -53.03 44.33 -33.50
CA ASP A 133 -53.60 44.76 -34.78
C ASP A 133 -55.12 45.01 -34.72
N ARG A 134 -55.78 44.69 -33.59
CA ARG A 134 -57.26 44.81 -33.50
C ARG A 134 -57.78 45.97 -32.67
N ASP A 135 -57.17 46.37 -31.55
CA ASP A 135 -57.70 47.51 -30.78
C ASP A 135 -56.62 48.30 -30.01
N MET A 136 -56.41 49.56 -30.43
CA MET A 136 -56.17 50.72 -29.56
C MET A 136 -54.79 50.91 -28.89
N GLN A 137 -53.87 51.51 -29.64
CA GLN A 137 -52.67 52.21 -29.14
C GLN A 137 -52.98 53.21 -28.01
N ARG A 138 -52.47 52.92 -26.79
CA ARG A 138 -51.73 53.82 -25.86
C ARG A 138 -51.81 53.46 -24.37
N ILE A 139 -52.61 52.47 -23.96
CA ILE A 139 -52.75 52.12 -22.52
C ILE A 139 -52.05 50.80 -22.13
N GLU A 140 -51.87 49.85 -23.05
CA GLU A 140 -51.40 48.49 -22.70
C GLU A 140 -49.87 48.27 -22.77
N GLU A 141 -49.12 49.11 -23.49
CA GLU A 141 -47.64 49.00 -23.56
C GLU A 141 -46.99 49.18 -22.19
N GLN A 142 -47.61 49.96 -21.29
CA GLN A 142 -47.08 50.19 -19.95
C GLN A 142 -47.26 48.98 -19.03
N ASP A 143 -48.38 48.25 -19.13
CA ASP A 143 -48.66 47.09 -18.28
C ASP A 143 -47.82 45.88 -18.66
N ILE A 144 -47.62 45.61 -19.96
CA ILE A 144 -46.77 44.51 -20.42
C ILE A 144 -45.30 44.77 -20.05
N VAL A 145 -44.82 46.01 -20.20
CA VAL A 145 -43.48 46.41 -19.79
C VAL A 145 -43.32 46.31 -18.27
N LEU A 146 -44.33 46.70 -17.51
CA LEU A 146 -44.32 46.61 -16.05
C LEU A 146 -44.31 45.15 -15.58
N GLU A 147 -45.14 44.28 -16.15
CA GLU A 147 -45.20 42.85 -15.81
C GLU A 147 -43.90 42.13 -16.19
N THR A 148 -43.37 42.40 -17.37
CA THR A 148 -42.09 41.83 -17.84
C THR A 148 -40.93 42.28 -16.96
N SER A 149 -40.89 43.57 -16.60
CA SER A 149 -39.90 44.12 -15.67
C SER A 149 -40.00 43.45 -14.30
N ASN A 150 -41.22 43.22 -13.80
CA ASN A 150 -41.43 42.57 -12.51
C ASN A 150 -40.99 41.10 -12.53
N LYS A 151 -41.31 40.35 -13.60
CA LYS A 151 -40.88 38.95 -13.76
C LYS A 151 -39.36 38.85 -13.90
N LEU A 152 -38.74 39.69 -14.72
CA LEU A 152 -37.29 39.73 -14.88
C LEU A 152 -36.60 40.10 -13.56
N SER A 153 -37.14 41.07 -12.81
CA SER A 153 -36.65 41.46 -11.49
C SER A 153 -36.73 40.32 -10.47
N ALA A 154 -37.83 39.55 -10.47
CA ALA A 154 -37.95 38.35 -9.63
C ALA A 154 -36.89 37.29 -9.99
N LEU A 155 -36.68 37.04 -11.28
CA LEU A 155 -35.71 36.06 -11.78
C LEU A 155 -34.27 36.47 -11.48
N ILE A 156 -33.95 37.77 -11.59
CA ILE A 156 -32.65 38.34 -11.20
C ILE A 156 -32.41 38.12 -9.70
N LYS A 157 -33.43 38.32 -8.85
CA LYS A 157 -33.31 38.08 -7.40
C LYS A 157 -33.08 36.60 -7.07
N ASP A 158 -33.77 35.70 -7.75
CA ASP A 158 -33.57 34.25 -7.55
C ASP A 158 -32.17 33.82 -8.01
N PHE A 159 -31.69 34.36 -9.13
CA PHE A 159 -30.33 34.14 -9.62
C PHE A 159 -29.26 34.69 -8.68
N GLU A 160 -29.46 35.91 -8.14
CA GLU A 160 -28.56 36.51 -7.14
C GLU A 160 -28.47 35.64 -5.88
N LYS A 161 -29.60 35.08 -5.43
CA LYS A 161 -29.64 34.15 -4.29
C LYS A 161 -28.85 32.87 -4.58
N GLU A 162 -28.97 32.28 -5.76
CA GLU A 162 -28.18 31.10 -6.14
C GLU A 162 -26.69 31.41 -6.24
N ILE A 163 -26.31 32.58 -6.79
CA ILE A 163 -24.91 33.04 -6.81
C ILE A 163 -24.36 33.16 -5.38
N LEU A 164 -25.16 33.70 -4.46
CA LEU A 164 -24.74 33.88 -3.07
C LEU A 164 -24.55 32.54 -2.36
N LEU A 165 -25.42 31.55 -2.62
CA LEU A 165 -25.26 30.17 -2.16
C LEU A 165 -24.02 29.51 -2.76
N LEU A 166 -23.79 29.67 -4.07
CA LEU A 166 -22.60 29.14 -4.74
C LEU A 166 -21.31 29.74 -4.16
N LYS A 167 -21.30 31.05 -3.90
CA LYS A 167 -20.17 31.75 -3.26
C LYS A 167 -19.92 31.24 -1.85
N SER A 168 -20.97 31.02 -1.06
CA SER A 168 -20.86 30.42 0.27
C SER A 168 -20.30 28.99 0.20
N HIS A 169 -20.76 28.18 -0.76
CA HIS A 169 -20.28 26.83 -0.95
C HIS A 169 -18.81 26.78 -1.40
N ALA A 170 -18.41 27.66 -2.33
CA ALA A 170 -17.02 27.81 -2.75
C ALA A 170 -16.12 28.21 -1.57
N GLY A 171 -16.60 29.09 -0.68
CA GLY A 171 -15.90 29.42 0.57
C GLY A 171 -15.71 28.21 1.49
N SER A 172 -16.73 27.35 1.62
CA SER A 172 -16.64 26.10 2.39
C SER A 172 -15.65 25.10 1.76
N ILE A 173 -15.60 25.03 0.43
CA ILE A 173 -14.60 24.23 -0.29
C ILE A 173 -13.20 24.74 0.00
N ASP A 174 -12.98 26.06 -0.02
CA ASP A 174 -11.68 26.66 0.28
C ASP A 174 -11.23 26.37 1.72
N THR A 175 -12.14 26.44 2.69
CA THR A 175 -11.83 26.09 4.08
C THR A 175 -11.51 24.60 4.24
N THR A 176 -12.29 23.72 3.61
CA THR A 176 -12.04 22.27 3.69
C THR A 176 -10.76 21.87 2.97
N LEU A 177 -10.41 22.55 1.87
CA LEU A 177 -9.14 22.37 1.18
C LEU A 177 -7.98 22.80 2.08
N SER A 178 -8.04 23.99 2.69
CA SER A 178 -7.04 24.50 3.63
C SER A 178 -6.83 23.55 4.83
N GLU A 179 -7.92 23.03 5.39
CA GLU A 179 -7.84 22.02 6.47
C GLU A 179 -7.20 20.72 5.98
N SER A 180 -7.51 20.29 4.75
CA SER A 180 -6.93 19.09 4.16
C SER A 180 -5.43 19.24 3.91
N GLU A 181 -4.98 20.41 3.46
CA GLU A 181 -3.56 20.74 3.30
C GLU A 181 -2.82 20.71 4.64
N ALA A 182 -3.42 21.28 5.70
CA ALA A 182 -2.85 21.22 7.04
C ALA A 182 -2.73 19.77 7.56
N LYS A 183 -3.75 18.94 7.33
CA LYS A 183 -3.70 17.50 7.64
C LYS A 183 -2.61 16.78 6.84
N LEU A 184 -2.47 17.09 5.55
CA LEU A 184 -1.47 16.48 4.68
C LEU A 184 -0.04 16.85 5.11
N LEU A 185 0.18 18.11 5.50
CA LEU A 185 1.45 18.58 6.03
C LEU A 185 1.80 17.87 7.33
N ASN A 186 0.83 17.66 8.22
CA ASN A 186 1.05 16.89 9.44
C ASN A 186 1.41 15.43 9.15
N VAL A 187 0.68 14.77 8.22
CA VAL A 187 0.99 13.41 7.77
C VAL A 187 2.39 13.32 7.17
N LYS A 188 2.81 14.31 6.38
CA LYS A 188 4.17 14.40 5.84
C LYS A 188 5.21 14.44 6.96
N ASN A 189 5.02 15.33 7.95
CA ASN A 189 5.95 15.47 9.08
C ASN A 189 6.03 14.17 9.92
N GLN A 190 4.90 13.52 10.18
CA GLN A 190 4.86 12.22 10.86
C GLN A 190 5.59 11.13 10.04
N SER A 191 5.40 11.10 8.72
CA SER A 191 6.09 10.16 7.84
C SER A 191 7.60 10.37 7.86
N GLU A 192 8.09 11.61 7.85
CA GLU A 192 9.52 11.91 7.96
C GLU A 192 10.11 11.43 9.30
N MET A 193 9.38 11.59 10.40
CA MET A 193 9.78 11.09 11.70
C MET A 193 9.89 9.56 11.72
N ILE A 194 8.90 8.84 11.17
CA ILE A 194 8.92 7.38 11.05
C ILE A 194 10.12 6.92 10.23
N ILE A 195 10.41 7.59 9.11
CA ILE A 195 11.59 7.27 8.28
C ILE A 195 12.88 7.42 9.08
N LYS A 196 13.02 8.51 9.86
CA LYS A 196 14.19 8.70 10.73
C LYS A 196 14.31 7.58 11.78
N GLN A 197 13.20 7.14 12.37
CA GLN A 197 13.21 6.02 13.32
C GLN A 197 13.60 4.69 12.65
N ILE A 198 13.14 4.44 11.42
CA ILE A 198 13.53 3.25 10.64
C ILE A 198 15.04 3.26 10.37
N VAL A 199 15.58 4.41 9.94
CA VAL A 199 17.03 4.54 9.69
C VAL A 199 17.85 4.28 10.95
N LEU A 200 17.42 4.82 12.10
CA LEU A 200 18.06 4.53 13.39
C LEU A 200 17.96 3.05 13.77
N SER A 201 16.80 2.43 13.55
CA SER A 201 16.57 1.01 13.83
C SER A 201 17.48 0.11 12.98
N VAL A 202 17.66 0.42 11.69
CA VAL A 202 18.59 -0.29 10.80
C VAL A 202 20.03 -0.17 11.30
N LYS A 203 20.45 1.02 11.70
CA LYS A 203 21.79 1.24 12.25
C LYS A 203 22.02 0.41 13.52
N ASN A 204 21.06 0.40 14.43
CA ASN A 204 21.13 -0.41 15.65
C ASN A 204 21.18 -1.91 15.33
N MET A 205 20.41 -2.38 14.33
CA MET A 205 20.47 -3.76 13.86
C MET A 205 21.84 -4.14 13.32
N GLN A 206 22.48 -3.26 12.54
CA GLN A 206 23.84 -3.49 12.04
C GLN A 206 24.87 -3.56 13.17
N GLU A 207 24.74 -2.73 14.20
CA GLU A 207 25.59 -2.81 15.39
C GLU A 207 25.36 -4.12 16.16
N LEU A 208 24.12 -4.56 16.25
CA LEU A 208 23.75 -5.83 16.90
C LEU A 208 24.25 -7.04 16.11
N GLU A 209 24.18 -7.01 14.77
CA GLU A 209 24.75 -8.01 13.88
C GLU A 209 26.26 -8.16 14.09
N LYS A 210 27.01 -7.05 14.07
CA LYS A 210 28.45 -7.03 14.37
C LYS A 210 28.78 -7.61 15.75
N THR A 211 27.93 -7.35 16.74
CA THR A 211 28.10 -7.92 18.08
C THR A 211 27.83 -9.42 18.08
N THR A 212 26.82 -9.86 17.34
CA THR A 212 26.40 -11.26 17.22
C THR A 212 27.41 -12.10 16.45
N GLU A 213 28.13 -11.53 15.47
CA GLU A 213 29.23 -12.18 14.75
C GLU A 213 30.36 -12.65 15.67
N ASN A 214 30.52 -12.05 16.85
CA ASN A 214 31.52 -12.48 17.83
C ASN A 214 31.08 -13.68 18.67
N PHE A 215 29.78 -14.03 18.71
CA PHE A 215 29.30 -15.15 19.52
C PHE A 215 29.86 -16.51 19.10
N PRO A 216 29.95 -16.88 17.80
CA PRO A 216 30.58 -18.14 17.39
C PRO A 216 32.02 -18.26 17.89
N LYS A 217 32.78 -17.15 17.91
CA LYS A 217 34.15 -17.13 18.44
C LYS A 217 34.16 -17.39 19.95
N ILE A 218 33.31 -16.71 20.71
CA ILE A 218 33.16 -16.95 22.15
C ILE A 218 32.77 -18.41 22.42
N PHE A 219 31.84 -18.96 21.64
CA PHE A 219 31.39 -20.34 21.78
C PHE A 219 32.50 -21.35 21.46
N SER A 220 33.33 -21.07 20.45
CA SER A 220 34.51 -21.89 20.13
C SER A 220 35.55 -21.87 21.26
N GLN A 221 35.78 -20.71 21.87
CA GLN A 221 36.68 -20.57 23.02
C GLN A 221 36.13 -21.35 24.23
N LEU A 222 34.84 -21.23 24.51
CA LEU A 222 34.19 -21.98 25.58
C LEU A 222 34.29 -23.50 25.35
N ASN A 223 34.08 -23.95 24.13
CA ASN A 223 34.16 -25.37 23.79
C ASN A 223 35.58 -25.94 23.94
N SER A 224 36.61 -25.15 23.60
CA SER A 224 38.02 -25.49 23.88
C SER A 224 38.25 -25.68 25.38
N VAL A 225 37.78 -24.74 26.20
CA VAL A 225 37.90 -24.82 27.66
C VAL A 225 37.18 -26.07 28.21
N ILE A 226 36.01 -26.41 27.68
CA ILE A 226 35.27 -27.63 28.07
C ILE A 226 36.09 -28.88 27.73
N GLN A 227 36.69 -28.95 26.54
CA GLN A 227 37.55 -30.08 26.15
C GLN A 227 38.79 -30.21 27.05
N GLU A 228 39.41 -29.09 27.41
CA GLU A 228 40.54 -29.07 28.35
C GLU A 228 40.12 -29.60 29.74
N ILE A 229 38.94 -29.19 30.24
CA ILE A 229 38.39 -29.69 31.51
C ILE A 229 38.11 -31.20 31.43
N GLU A 230 37.57 -31.70 30.32
CA GLU A 230 37.33 -33.12 30.12
C GLU A 230 38.63 -33.93 30.10
N ALA A 231 39.68 -33.40 29.46
CA ALA A 231 41.01 -34.01 29.48
C ALA A 231 41.58 -34.09 30.90
N ILE A 232 41.55 -32.98 31.65
CA ILE A 232 42.01 -32.95 33.06
C ILE A 232 41.23 -33.94 33.93
N LYS A 233 39.91 -34.03 33.73
CA LYS A 233 39.06 -35.00 34.44
C LYS A 233 39.46 -36.43 34.12
N SER A 234 39.74 -36.74 32.85
CA SER A 234 40.20 -38.06 32.43
C SER A 234 41.54 -38.44 33.07
N ASP A 235 42.48 -37.52 33.08
CA ASP A 235 43.80 -37.70 33.70
C ASP A 235 43.67 -37.94 35.20
N TYR A 236 42.85 -37.15 35.90
CA TYR A 236 42.56 -37.33 37.31
C TYR A 236 41.99 -38.71 37.62
N ILE A 237 41.00 -39.18 36.85
CA ILE A 237 40.42 -40.53 37.01
C ILE A 237 41.49 -41.61 36.82
N THR A 238 42.38 -41.42 35.84
CA THR A 238 43.48 -42.35 35.57
C THR A 238 44.46 -42.39 36.74
N SER A 239 44.91 -41.25 37.23
CA SER A 239 45.79 -41.16 38.41
C SER A 239 45.15 -41.77 39.67
N CYS A 240 43.85 -41.58 39.89
CA CYS A 240 43.13 -42.24 40.99
C CYS A 240 43.17 -43.77 40.88
N LYS A 241 42.94 -44.34 39.69
CA LYS A 241 43.01 -45.79 39.46
C LYS A 241 44.42 -46.33 39.70
N GLU A 242 45.44 -45.62 39.26
CA GLU A 242 46.84 -45.99 39.48
C GLU A 242 47.20 -45.99 40.98
N LEU A 243 46.77 -44.96 41.71
CA LEU A 243 46.95 -44.86 43.15
C LEU A 243 46.27 -46.04 43.88
N GLU A 244 45.05 -46.37 43.49
CA GLU A 244 44.29 -47.49 44.06
C GLU A 244 45.01 -48.84 43.82
N ASN A 245 45.59 -49.02 42.63
CA ASN A 245 46.38 -50.19 42.28
C ASN A 245 47.68 -50.29 43.09
N LEU A 246 48.40 -49.17 43.29
CA LEU A 246 49.57 -49.12 44.15
C LEU A 246 49.23 -49.49 45.60
N LEU A 247 48.11 -48.97 46.11
CA LEU A 247 47.65 -49.25 47.46
C LEU A 247 47.30 -50.73 47.65
N LYS A 248 46.67 -51.37 46.64
CA LYS A 248 46.44 -52.83 46.61
C LYS A 248 47.75 -53.62 46.61
N ARG A 249 48.75 -53.22 45.82
CA ARG A 249 50.07 -53.87 45.78
C ARG A 249 50.81 -53.75 47.11
N LEU A 250 50.76 -52.59 47.75
CA LEU A 250 51.36 -52.37 49.07
C LEU A 250 50.70 -53.25 50.14
N LYS A 251 49.37 -53.30 50.19
CA LYS A 251 48.65 -54.22 51.09
C LYS A 251 49.06 -55.68 50.90
N LYS A 252 49.28 -56.11 49.66
CA LYS A 252 49.67 -57.49 49.35
C LYS A 252 51.11 -57.83 49.75
N LYS A 253 51.99 -56.84 49.93
CA LYS A 253 53.37 -57.03 50.41
C LYS A 253 53.49 -57.02 51.94
N LEU A 254 52.47 -56.55 52.64
CA LEU A 254 52.42 -56.39 54.10
C LEU A 254 51.74 -57.57 54.81
N LEU A 255 51.14 -58.49 54.04
CA LEU A 255 50.57 -59.78 54.46
C LEU A 255 51.49 -60.90 54.00
#